data_AF-Q824H8-F1
#
_entry.id   AF-Q824H8-F1
#
_cell.length_a   1.000
_cell.length_b   1.000
_cell.length_c   1.000
_cell.angle_alpha   90.00
_cell.angle_beta   90.00
_cell.angle_gamma   90.00
#
_symmetry.space_group_name_H-M   'P 1'
#
loop_
_entity.id
_entity.type
_entity.pdbx_description
1 polymer ?
#
loop_
_entity_poly.entity_id
_entity_poly.type
_entity_poly.pdbx_seq_one_letter_code
_entity_poly.pdbx_strand_id
1 'polypeptide(L)'
;MAFQKIRKILKKFSRTLLVTKSSSMNLSGIYSPTRIRSSIPVDYTSGKVYDLEKIYQDLNLRLFDGSLNLKIGWFGRERSGKARRVVLGSYHEEEQLIRIHRSLDREDIPLFFMEYIIYHEMVHSIVPREYSSSGRTIFHGKKFKECEKRFPLYESAVAWEKANIYVLLQGYKTRLGRKHGRTQ
;
A
#
# COMPACT_ATOMS: atom_id res chain seq x y z
N MET A 1 20.85 -14.40 7.97
CA MET A 1 19.77 -15.15 8.67
C MET A 1 18.50 -14.28 8.88
N ALA A 2 17.97 -13.61 7.85
CA ALA A 2 16.79 -12.72 8.00
C ALA A 2 15.48 -13.31 7.43
N PHE A 3 15.58 -14.27 6.51
CA PHE A 3 14.43 -14.84 5.76
C PHE A 3 13.62 -15.91 6.53
N GLN A 4 14.14 -16.49 7.62
CA GLN A 4 13.42 -17.55 8.35
C GLN A 4 12.26 -17.05 9.23
N LYS A 5 12.16 -15.73 9.49
CA LYS A 5 11.20 -15.17 10.46
C LYS A 5 9.78 -14.96 9.88
N ILE A 6 9.65 -14.95 8.55
CA ILE A 6 8.35 -14.81 7.85
C ILE A 6 7.56 -16.13 7.94
N ARG A 7 8.28 -17.27 7.88
CA ARG A 7 7.74 -18.65 8.00
C ARG A 7 6.84 -18.90 9.22
N LYS A 8 7.09 -18.23 10.35
CA LYS A 8 6.34 -18.46 11.60
C LYS A 8 4.99 -17.74 11.67
N ILE A 9 4.80 -16.67 10.89
CA ILE A 9 3.58 -15.87 10.91
C ILE A 9 2.51 -16.57 10.07
N LEU A 10 2.81 -16.91 8.82
CA LEU A 10 1.88 -17.62 7.93
C LEU A 10 1.38 -18.96 8.53
N LYS A 11 2.23 -19.70 9.25
CA LYS A 11 1.84 -20.95 9.95
C LYS A 11 1.06 -20.74 11.26
N LYS A 12 1.11 -19.57 11.89
CA LYS A 12 0.35 -19.28 13.12
C LYS A 12 -1.07 -18.79 12.80
N PHE A 13 -1.27 -18.17 11.64
CA PHE A 13 -2.57 -17.66 11.20
C PHE A 13 -3.49 -18.70 10.56
N SER A 14 -2.98 -19.87 10.16
CA SER A 14 -3.78 -20.97 9.59
C SER A 14 -4.53 -21.84 10.62
N ARG A 15 -4.34 -21.62 11.94
CA ARG A 15 -4.94 -22.46 13.00
C ARG A 15 -6.01 -21.78 13.87
N THR A 16 -6.43 -20.55 13.57
CA THR A 16 -7.51 -19.88 14.32
C THR A 16 -8.73 -19.62 13.44
N LEU A 17 -9.16 -20.66 12.72
CA LEU A 17 -10.53 -20.80 12.23
C LEU A 17 -11.21 -21.83 13.14
N LEU A 18 -11.62 -21.40 14.34
CA LEU A 18 -12.53 -22.16 15.17
C LEU A 18 -13.84 -21.39 15.30
N VAL A 19 -14.83 -21.97 14.62
CA VAL A 19 -16.26 -21.87 14.83
C VAL A 19 -16.63 -21.37 16.22
N THR A 20 -17.33 -20.24 16.27
CA THR A 20 -18.26 -19.93 17.36
C THR A 20 -19.66 -19.86 16.79
N LYS A 21 -20.42 -20.91 17.09
CA LYS A 21 -21.86 -21.05 16.91
C LYS A 21 -22.54 -20.01 17.81
N SER A 22 -23.34 -19.10 17.25
CA SER A 22 -24.24 -18.26 18.05
C SER A 22 -25.64 -18.31 17.47
N SER A 23 -26.57 -18.39 18.41
CA SER A 23 -27.95 -18.81 18.29
C SER A 23 -28.80 -17.94 17.38
N SER A 24 -29.82 -18.58 16.82
CA SER A 24 -30.92 -18.03 16.03
C SER A 24 -31.60 -16.83 16.69
N MET A 25 -31.69 -15.72 15.94
CA MET A 25 -32.89 -14.86 15.95
C MET A 25 -33.24 -14.54 14.50
N ASN A 26 -34.44 -14.99 14.09
CA ASN A 26 -35.04 -14.69 12.80
C ASN A 26 -35.45 -13.21 12.77
N LEU A 27 -34.82 -12.44 11.89
CA LEU A 27 -35.36 -11.19 11.34
C LEU A 27 -35.23 -11.28 9.82
N SER A 28 -36.19 -11.95 9.20
CA SER A 28 -36.47 -11.86 7.77
C SER A 28 -37.00 -10.45 7.48
N GLY A 29 -36.14 -9.58 6.94
CA GLY A 29 -36.53 -8.22 6.60
C GLY A 29 -35.39 -7.42 6.00
N ILE A 30 -35.12 -7.66 4.71
CA ILE A 30 -34.50 -6.70 3.77
C ILE A 30 -33.27 -5.94 4.32
N TYR A 31 -32.18 -6.66 4.57
CA TYR A 31 -30.84 -6.06 4.49
C TYR A 31 -30.08 -6.81 3.40
N SER A 32 -30.22 -6.36 2.16
CA SER A 32 -29.16 -6.60 1.18
C SER A 32 -27.92 -5.88 1.72
N PRO A 33 -26.82 -6.57 2.05
CA PRO A 33 -25.58 -5.87 2.31
C PRO A 33 -25.16 -5.27 0.97
N THR A 34 -25.51 -4.01 0.75
CA THR A 34 -25.00 -3.22 -0.37
C THR A 34 -23.49 -3.20 -0.23
N ARG A 35 -22.82 -4.09 -0.96
CA ARG A 35 -21.36 -4.09 -1.08
C ARG A 35 -20.97 -2.70 -1.54
N ILE A 36 -20.37 -1.91 -0.67
CA ILE A 36 -19.85 -0.59 -1.02
C ILE A 36 -18.57 -0.86 -1.83
N ARG A 37 -18.74 -1.18 -3.12
CA ARG A 37 -17.63 -1.18 -4.07
C ARG A 37 -17.01 0.20 -3.99
N SER A 38 -15.71 0.27 -3.77
CA SER A 38 -15.02 1.55 -3.78
C SER A 38 -15.14 2.15 -5.19
N SER A 39 -15.80 3.30 -5.29
CA SER A 39 -16.17 3.96 -6.55
C SER A 39 -14.99 4.54 -7.34
N ILE A 40 -13.76 4.30 -6.90
CA ILE A 40 -12.55 4.85 -7.50
C ILE A 40 -12.07 3.91 -8.62
N PRO A 41 -12.03 4.38 -9.88
CA PRO A 41 -11.48 3.60 -10.99
C PRO A 41 -10.05 3.18 -10.72
N VAL A 42 -9.73 1.93 -11.06
CA VAL A 42 -8.37 1.39 -10.97
C VAL A 42 -7.91 0.98 -12.34
N ASP A 43 -6.70 1.42 -12.68
CA ASP A 43 -6.03 1.11 -13.92
C ASP A 43 -4.95 0.06 -13.68
N TYR A 44 -5.14 -1.12 -14.26
CA TYR A 44 -4.27 -2.28 -14.10
C TYR A 44 -3.13 -2.31 -15.15
N THR A 45 -3.06 -1.31 -16.04
CA THR A 45 -1.98 -1.25 -17.04
C THR A 45 -0.66 -0.81 -16.41
N SER A 46 0.45 -1.24 -17.02
CA SER A 46 1.79 -0.80 -16.64
C SER A 46 1.88 0.74 -16.73
N GLY A 47 2.60 1.33 -15.79
CA GLY A 47 2.94 2.74 -15.84
C GLY A 47 3.98 3.06 -16.91
N LYS A 48 4.28 4.36 -17.04
CA LYS A 48 5.35 4.88 -17.91
C LYS A 48 6.73 4.40 -17.45
N VAL A 49 6.93 4.29 -16.14
CA VAL A 49 8.21 3.93 -15.51
C VAL A 49 8.08 2.59 -14.79
N TYR A 50 6.96 2.34 -14.12
CA TYR A 50 6.80 1.18 -13.24
C TYR A 50 5.70 0.23 -13.68
N ASP A 51 6.03 -1.07 -13.66
CA ASP A 51 5.05 -2.14 -13.74
C ASP A 51 4.72 -2.63 -12.31
N LEU A 52 3.55 -2.24 -11.81
CA LEU A 52 3.14 -2.55 -10.44
C LEU A 52 2.93 -4.05 -10.22
N GLU A 53 2.37 -4.74 -11.21
CA GLU A 53 2.09 -6.18 -11.12
C GLU A 53 3.41 -6.94 -11.01
N LYS A 54 4.40 -6.59 -11.83
CA LYS A 54 5.74 -7.19 -11.77
C LYS A 54 6.41 -6.96 -10.42
N ILE A 55 6.35 -5.74 -9.88
CA ILE A 55 6.96 -5.42 -8.58
C ILE A 55 6.24 -6.17 -7.45
N TYR A 56 4.91 -6.19 -7.47
CA TYR A 56 4.10 -6.94 -6.50
C TYR A 56 4.45 -8.43 -6.52
N GLN A 57 4.50 -9.06 -7.69
CA GLN A 57 4.81 -10.47 -7.82
C GLN A 57 6.20 -10.80 -7.26
N ASP A 58 7.21 -9.99 -7.59
CA ASP A 58 8.56 -10.16 -7.08
C ASP A 58 8.64 -9.99 -5.54
N LEU A 59 7.98 -8.97 -4.99
CA LEU A 59 7.89 -8.78 -3.53
C LEU A 59 7.15 -9.95 -2.86
N ASN A 60 6.04 -10.42 -3.43
CA ASN A 60 5.25 -11.52 -2.91
C ASN A 60 6.09 -12.80 -2.84
N LEU A 61 6.83 -13.11 -3.91
CA LEU A 61 7.74 -14.25 -3.94
C LEU A 61 8.86 -14.13 -2.90
N ARG A 62 9.57 -12.99 -2.86
CA ARG A 62 10.75 -12.81 -2.01
C ARG A 62 10.44 -12.67 -0.53
N LEU A 63 9.33 -12.01 -0.19
CA LEU A 63 9.03 -11.56 1.17
C LEU A 63 7.77 -12.20 1.77
N PHE A 64 6.95 -12.89 0.98
CA PHE A 64 5.72 -13.52 1.44
C PHE A 64 5.58 -14.98 0.98
N ASP A 65 6.66 -15.58 0.48
CA ASP A 65 6.69 -16.96 -0.03
C ASP A 65 5.62 -17.23 -1.12
N GLY A 66 5.20 -16.20 -1.87
CA GLY A 66 4.13 -16.28 -2.88
C GLY A 66 2.74 -16.51 -2.30
N SER A 67 2.54 -16.31 -0.99
CA SER A 67 1.31 -16.65 -0.29
C SER A 67 0.16 -15.65 -0.48
N LEU A 68 0.45 -14.43 -0.94
CA LEU A 68 -0.59 -13.41 -1.13
C LEU A 68 -1.22 -13.53 -2.52
N ASN A 69 -2.52 -13.25 -2.59
CA ASN A 69 -3.29 -13.15 -3.83
C ASN A 69 -4.06 -11.82 -3.85
N LEU A 70 -3.32 -10.73 -4.07
CA LEU A 70 -3.84 -9.37 -4.09
C LEU A 70 -3.84 -8.85 -5.52
N LYS A 71 -4.82 -8.03 -5.84
CA LYS A 71 -4.79 -7.20 -7.04
C LYS A 71 -3.98 -5.94 -6.73
N ILE A 72 -3.28 -5.41 -7.72
CA ILE A 72 -2.62 -4.11 -7.62
C ILE A 72 -2.92 -3.27 -8.85
N GLY A 73 -3.15 -1.97 -8.66
CA GLY A 73 -3.33 -1.08 -9.78
C GLY A 73 -3.20 0.38 -9.39
N TRP A 74 -3.17 1.21 -10.42
CA TRP A 74 -3.02 2.64 -10.28
C TRP A 74 -4.35 3.33 -10.01
N PHE A 75 -4.32 4.42 -9.26
CA PHE A 75 -5.45 5.32 -9.10
C PHE A 75 -5.01 6.79 -9.13
N GLY A 76 -5.99 7.68 -9.26
CA GLY A 76 -5.73 9.12 -9.31
C GLY A 76 -5.12 9.58 -10.63
N ARG A 77 -4.61 10.80 -10.65
CA ARG A 77 -4.04 11.45 -11.85
C ARG A 77 -2.53 11.54 -11.73
N GLU A 78 -1.82 11.56 -12.87
CA GLU A 78 -0.36 11.76 -12.93
C GLU A 78 0.09 13.01 -12.19
N ARG A 79 -0.73 14.08 -12.23
CA ARG A 79 -0.51 15.31 -11.47
C ARG A 79 -1.49 15.37 -10.31
N SER A 80 -0.97 15.29 -9.10
CA SER A 80 -1.70 15.68 -7.90
C SER A 80 -1.86 17.20 -7.85
N GLY A 81 -2.99 17.71 -7.38
CA GLY A 81 -3.11 19.13 -7.02
C GLY A 81 -2.28 19.45 -5.77
N LYS A 82 -2.23 20.72 -5.35
CA LYS A 82 -1.70 21.06 -4.00
C LYS A 82 -2.58 20.39 -2.95
N ALA A 83 -2.07 19.36 -2.29
CA ALA A 83 -2.77 18.66 -1.23
C ALA A 83 -2.06 18.87 0.11
N ARG A 84 -2.84 19.04 1.19
CA ARG A 84 -2.30 19.10 2.57
C ARG A 84 -1.83 17.74 3.08
N ARG A 85 -2.29 16.65 2.45
CA ARG A 85 -1.92 15.26 2.72
C ARG A 85 -2.02 14.49 1.41
N VAL A 86 -1.04 13.66 1.11
CA VAL A 86 -1.05 12.79 -0.07
C VAL A 86 -1.10 11.34 0.38
N VAL A 87 -2.07 10.60 -0.16
CA VAL A 87 -2.18 9.15 -0.01
C VAL A 87 -1.40 8.55 -1.17
N LEU A 88 -0.26 7.93 -0.86
CA LEU A 88 0.64 7.34 -1.86
C LEU A 88 0.19 5.95 -2.30
N GLY A 89 -0.38 5.20 -1.36
CA GLY A 89 -1.02 3.91 -1.60
C GLY A 89 -2.13 3.64 -0.58
N SER A 90 -2.92 2.61 -0.85
CA SER A 90 -3.92 2.10 0.08
C SER A 90 -4.31 0.65 -0.23
N TYR A 91 -4.42 -0.17 0.81
CA TYR A 91 -5.02 -1.50 0.76
C TYR A 91 -6.53 -1.48 1.08
N HIS A 92 -7.31 -2.21 0.27
CA HIS A 92 -8.74 -2.42 0.43
C HIS A 92 -9.05 -3.90 0.70
N GLU A 93 -9.44 -4.18 1.93
CA GLU A 93 -9.67 -5.52 2.46
C GLU A 93 -10.79 -6.28 1.75
N GLU A 94 -11.94 -5.65 1.50
CA GLU A 94 -13.07 -6.31 0.83
C GLU A 94 -12.75 -6.73 -0.62
N GLU A 95 -11.90 -5.96 -1.30
CA GLU A 95 -11.55 -6.14 -2.70
C GLU A 95 -10.23 -6.90 -2.89
N GLN A 96 -9.50 -7.16 -1.79
CA GLN A 96 -8.11 -7.67 -1.81
C GLN A 96 -7.24 -6.86 -2.80
N LEU A 97 -7.33 -5.53 -2.72
CA LEU A 97 -6.81 -4.63 -3.73
C LEU A 97 -5.86 -3.60 -3.13
N ILE A 98 -4.64 -3.53 -3.67
CA ILE A 98 -3.68 -2.45 -3.46
C ILE A 98 -3.88 -1.40 -4.54
N ARG A 99 -3.98 -0.14 -4.12
CA ARG A 99 -4.00 1.02 -5.00
C ARG A 99 -2.73 1.83 -4.80
N ILE A 100 -2.06 2.20 -5.88
CA ILE A 100 -0.88 3.09 -5.85
C ILE A 100 -1.21 4.37 -6.64
N HIS A 101 -0.87 5.53 -6.07
CA HIS A 101 -1.24 6.79 -6.71
C HIS A 101 -0.36 7.05 -7.94
N ARG A 102 -0.98 7.39 -9.06
CA ARG A 102 -0.32 7.57 -10.38
C ARG A 102 0.77 8.65 -10.39
N SER A 103 0.78 9.58 -9.44
CA SER A 103 1.86 10.58 -9.34
C SER A 103 3.24 10.01 -9.00
N LEU A 104 3.32 8.74 -8.58
CA LEU A 104 4.57 8.03 -8.32
C LEU A 104 5.22 7.42 -9.58
N ASP A 105 4.52 7.43 -10.71
CA ASP A 105 4.99 6.84 -11.97
C ASP A 105 5.90 7.80 -12.76
N ARG A 106 7.09 8.08 -12.22
CA ARG A 106 8.09 9.03 -12.75
C ARG A 106 9.51 8.63 -12.34
N GLU A 107 10.51 9.00 -13.15
CA GLU A 107 11.89 8.51 -13.05
C GLU A 107 12.65 8.93 -11.79
N ASP A 108 12.30 10.07 -11.19
CA ASP A 108 12.95 10.56 -9.97
C ASP A 108 12.40 9.92 -8.68
N ILE A 109 11.34 9.12 -8.77
CA ILE A 109 10.98 8.19 -7.71
C ILE A 109 11.88 6.97 -7.88
N PRO A 110 12.72 6.59 -6.90
CA PRO A 110 13.57 5.40 -7.03
C PRO A 110 12.77 4.10 -6.89
N LEU A 111 13.24 3.03 -7.57
CA LEU A 111 12.61 1.71 -7.51
C LEU A 111 12.45 1.20 -6.07
N PHE A 112 13.49 1.32 -5.23
CA PHE A 112 13.43 0.84 -3.85
C PHE A 112 12.33 1.53 -3.02
N PHE A 113 12.00 2.78 -3.36
CA PHE A 113 10.93 3.50 -2.68
C PHE A 113 9.56 3.05 -3.20
N MET A 114 9.42 2.81 -4.51
CA MET A 114 8.22 2.20 -5.07
C MET A 114 7.95 0.81 -4.46
N GLU A 115 8.98 -0.04 -4.37
CA GLU A 115 8.91 -1.33 -3.70
C GLU A 115 8.49 -1.21 -2.23
N TYR A 116 9.02 -0.20 -1.52
CA TYR A 116 8.65 0.06 -0.13
C TYR A 116 7.16 0.41 0.02
N ILE A 117 6.62 1.29 -0.82
CA ILE A 117 5.20 1.65 -0.75
C ILE A 117 4.32 0.43 -1.03
N ILE A 118 4.65 -0.37 -2.04
CA ILE A 118 3.89 -1.59 -2.34
C ILE A 118 3.98 -2.58 -1.18
N TYR A 119 5.18 -2.78 -0.61
CA TYR A 119 5.36 -3.61 0.57
C TYR A 119 4.55 -3.11 1.77
N HIS A 120 4.50 -1.80 2.01
CA HIS A 120 3.69 -1.20 3.07
C HIS A 120 2.21 -1.58 2.92
N GLU A 121 1.67 -1.51 1.71
CA GLU A 121 0.29 -1.92 1.43
C GLU A 121 0.07 -3.44 1.55
N MET A 122 1.07 -4.26 1.19
CA MET A 122 1.02 -5.70 1.42
C MET A 122 1.04 -6.05 2.92
N VAL A 123 1.75 -5.28 3.75
CA VAL A 123 1.75 -5.48 5.22
C VAL A 123 0.35 -5.22 5.80
N HIS A 124 -0.39 -4.24 5.28
CA HIS A 124 -1.80 -4.01 5.69
C HIS A 124 -2.69 -5.23 5.43
N SER A 125 -2.40 -6.06 4.41
CA SER A 125 -3.21 -7.25 4.13
C SER A 125 -2.99 -8.40 5.10
N ILE A 126 -1.87 -8.41 5.84
CA ILE A 126 -1.52 -9.50 6.77
C ILE A 126 -1.56 -9.09 8.24
N VAL A 127 -1.62 -7.79 8.53
CA VAL A 127 -1.70 -7.26 9.90
C VAL A 127 -3.13 -6.82 10.18
N PRO A 128 -3.87 -7.51 11.07
CA PRO A 128 -5.21 -7.09 11.45
C PRO A 128 -5.23 -5.69 12.04
N ARG A 129 -6.31 -4.95 11.78
CA ARG A 129 -6.52 -3.61 12.36
C ARG A 129 -6.59 -3.69 13.87
N GLU A 130 -5.85 -2.81 14.53
CA GLU A 130 -5.96 -2.61 15.98
C GLU A 130 -6.98 -1.50 16.26
N TYR A 131 -7.59 -1.51 17.45
CA TYR A 131 -8.56 -0.49 17.87
C TYR A 131 -8.14 0.08 19.22
N SER A 132 -8.26 1.40 19.38
CA SER A 132 -8.06 2.05 20.68
C SER A 132 -9.19 1.70 21.66
N SER A 133 -8.99 1.99 22.94
CA SER A 133 -10.05 1.92 23.96
C SER A 133 -11.28 2.78 23.63
N SER A 134 -11.11 3.82 22.81
CA SER A 134 -12.18 4.69 22.32
C SER A 134 -12.79 4.21 20.98
N GLY A 135 -12.47 3.01 20.51
CA GLY A 135 -12.98 2.45 19.25
C GLY A 135 -12.38 3.04 17.96
N ARG A 136 -11.30 3.85 18.04
CA ARG A 136 -10.64 4.39 16.85
C ARG A 136 -9.73 3.35 16.21
N THR A 137 -9.79 3.21 14.89
CA THR A 137 -8.90 2.32 14.12
C THR A 137 -7.45 2.78 14.18
N ILE A 138 -6.55 1.86 14.46
CA ILE A 138 -5.10 2.03 14.50
C ILE A 138 -4.52 1.22 13.33
N PHE A 139 -4.16 1.91 12.26
CA PHE A 139 -3.61 1.30 11.04
C PHE A 139 -2.13 0.92 11.20
N HIS A 140 -1.37 1.67 12.00
CA HIS A 140 0.08 1.49 12.16
C HIS A 140 0.45 1.17 13.61
N GLY A 141 -0.16 0.11 14.13
CA GLY A 141 0.10 -0.42 15.48
C GLY A 141 1.51 -1.01 15.64
N LYS A 142 1.79 -1.56 16.82
CA LYS A 142 3.13 -2.11 17.12
C LYS A 142 3.50 -3.25 16.15
N LYS A 143 2.57 -4.18 15.91
CA LYS A 143 2.77 -5.31 15.01
C LYS A 143 3.00 -4.86 13.57
N PHE A 144 2.27 -3.84 13.12
CA PHE A 144 2.46 -3.25 11.81
C PHE A 144 3.90 -2.76 11.64
N LYS A 145 4.37 -1.91 12.58
CA LYS A 145 5.73 -1.34 12.54
C LYS A 145 6.82 -2.42 12.59
N GLU A 146 6.59 -3.51 13.33
CA GLU A 146 7.51 -4.65 13.37
C GLU A 146 7.58 -5.42 12.06
N CYS A 147 6.47 -5.52 11.31
CA CYS A 147 6.45 -6.11 9.98
C CYS A 147 7.07 -5.15 8.95
N GLU A 148 6.68 -3.89 8.98
CA GLU A 148 7.16 -2.83 8.08
C GLU A 148 8.70 -2.75 8.08
N LYS A 149 9.33 -2.80 9.26
CA LYS A 149 10.79 -2.79 9.45
C LYS A 149 11.53 -3.99 8.84
N ARG A 150 10.83 -5.02 8.36
CA ARG A 150 11.43 -6.18 7.70
C ARG A 150 11.69 -5.94 6.21
N PHE A 151 11.22 -4.82 5.66
CA PHE A 151 11.60 -4.43 4.31
C PHE A 151 13.12 -4.25 4.23
N PRO A 152 13.82 -4.88 3.26
CA PRO A 152 15.29 -4.87 3.21
C PRO A 152 15.91 -3.46 3.20
N LEU A 153 15.25 -2.48 2.59
CA LEU A 153 15.72 -1.10 2.47
C LEU A 153 14.87 -0.13 3.31
N TYR A 154 14.31 -0.58 4.43
CA TYR A 154 13.40 0.21 5.27
C TYR A 154 13.98 1.58 5.65
N GLU A 155 15.18 1.60 6.23
CA GLU A 155 15.81 2.85 6.69
C GLU A 155 16.06 3.81 5.52
N SER A 156 16.51 3.29 4.37
CA SER A 156 16.71 4.09 3.16
C SER A 156 15.39 4.66 2.61
N ALA A 157 14.32 3.87 2.62
CA ALA A 157 13.00 4.29 2.15
C ALA A 157 12.41 5.39 3.06
N VAL A 158 12.48 5.23 4.38
CA VAL A 158 12.01 6.22 5.35
C VAL A 158 12.85 7.51 5.28
N ALA A 159 14.17 7.40 5.11
CA ALA A 159 15.04 8.56 4.92
C ALA A 159 14.70 9.31 3.63
N TRP A 160 14.49 8.57 2.53
CA TRP A 160 14.09 9.16 1.24
C TRP A 160 12.74 9.84 1.33
N GLU A 161 11.74 9.23 1.98
CA GLU A 161 10.41 9.81 2.17
C GLU A 161 10.50 11.16 2.90
N LYS A 162 11.24 11.21 4.01
CA LYS A 162 11.44 12.44 4.80
C LYS A 162 12.11 13.54 4.00
N ALA A 163 13.13 13.21 3.21
CA ALA A 163 13.84 14.17 2.38
C ALA A 163 12.98 14.69 1.21
N ASN A 164 12.04 13.88 0.71
CA ASN A 164 11.25 14.16 -0.49
C ASN A 164 9.77 14.46 -0.20
N ILE A 165 9.39 14.70 1.06
CA ILE A 165 8.01 14.96 1.46
C ILE A 165 7.37 16.11 0.67
N TYR A 166 8.16 17.14 0.32
CA TYR A 166 7.69 18.26 -0.49
C TYR A 166 7.42 17.88 -1.95
N VAL A 167 8.17 16.91 -2.52
CA VAL A 167 7.94 16.36 -3.86
C VAL A 167 6.67 15.50 -3.87
N LEU A 168 6.44 14.76 -2.78
CA LEU A 168 5.26 13.91 -2.61
C LEU A 168 3.98 14.74 -2.37
N LEU A 169 4.08 15.88 -1.69
CA LEU A 169 2.94 16.77 -1.39
C LEU A 169 2.65 17.82 -2.47
N GLN A 170 3.61 18.13 -3.36
CA GLN A 170 3.40 19.10 -4.44
C GLN A 170 3.09 18.43 -5.78
N GLY A 171 1.98 18.84 -6.38
CA GLY A 171 1.81 18.77 -7.82
C GLY A 171 2.94 19.53 -8.50
N TYR A 172 3.94 18.79 -8.97
CA TYR A 172 5.08 19.19 -9.81
C TYR A 172 5.19 20.71 -10.05
N LYS A 173 6.07 21.39 -9.30
CA LYS A 173 6.58 22.70 -9.74
C LYS A 173 7.34 22.46 -11.04
N THR A 174 6.83 23.10 -12.08
CA THR A 174 7.35 23.14 -13.43
C THR A 174 8.85 23.46 -13.46
N ARG A 175 9.56 22.71 -14.31
CA ARG A 175 10.81 23.06 -14.98
C ARG A 175 12.10 22.89 -14.17
N LEU A 176 12.84 21.84 -14.54
CA LEU A 176 14.21 21.96 -15.06
C LEU A 176 14.58 23.42 -15.28
N GLY A 177 15.56 23.91 -14.52
CA GLY A 177 16.09 25.25 -14.68
C GLY A 177 16.26 25.58 -16.16
N ARG A 178 15.77 26.76 -16.56
CA ARG A 178 16.08 27.39 -17.84
C ARG A 178 17.60 27.37 -18.03
N LYS A 179 18.12 26.34 -18.70
CA LYS A 179 19.37 26.45 -19.45
C LYS A 179 19.01 27.19 -20.74
N HIS A 180 19.06 28.51 -20.68
CA HIS A 180 19.31 29.39 -21.83
C HIS A 180 20.21 30.50 -21.33
N GLY A 181 21.47 30.17 -21.11
CA GLY A 181 22.55 31.12 -21.32
C GLY A 181 22.91 31.05 -22.80
N ARG A 182 22.51 32.08 -23.56
CA ARG A 182 23.20 32.54 -24.77
C ARG A 182 22.64 33.90 -25.19
N THR A 183 23.57 34.86 -25.26
CA THR A 183 23.62 36.12 -26.05
C THR A 183 22.53 37.15 -25.77
N GLN A 184 22.83 38.44 -25.53
CA GLN A 184 23.98 39.25 -25.95
C GLN A 184 24.60 40.02 -24.77
#